data_AF-A0A960X326-F1
#
_entry.id   AF-A0A960X326-F1
#
_cell.length_a   1.000
_cell.length_b   1.000
_cell.length_c   1.000
_cell.angle_alpha   90.00
_cell.angle_beta   90.00
_cell.angle_gamma   90.00
#
_symmetry.space_group_name_H-M   'P 1'
#
loop_
_entity.id
_entity.type
_entity.pdbx_description
1 polymer ?
#
loop_
_entity_poly.entity_id
_entity_poly.type
_entity_poly.pdbx_seq_one_letter_code
_entity_poly.pdbx_strand_id
1 'polypeptide(L)'
;APGRGYLLKVAIAQSFAYDTPLPAMASMDFGNAPSEPRSSFSLVASGSEGTAGSGFGPPEWESPVGKEHSMTIYAAVEIGGQRLEDAGALLSIDEAGLTAGTASVMQGPAGKLYQLTAWSNAVSGSEMILKVYDPSNGIVRDLSPSLNFSANGIEGMIVNPAVFIARALDNIEVWRHRNFGSIENLGLGLDTADSDGDGVENLLEYFTAMNPNKSDRMASLCKRVGANIEFIYTRNKSATDVTATVEWSDTLGDDWSSEDVTENVISDDGETQQIKAIVPIGGTRRFVHLKVTH
;
A
#
# COMPACT_ATOMS: atom_id res chain seq x y z
N ALA A 1 -57.42 -10.17 10.89
CA ALA A 1 -56.65 -9.51 11.97
C ALA A 1 -55.80 -10.55 12.69
N PRO A 2 -54.67 -10.20 13.31
CA PRO A 2 -53.45 -9.59 12.78
C PRO A 2 -52.23 -10.54 12.96
N GLY A 3 -51.07 -10.16 12.40
CA GLY A 3 -49.79 -10.81 12.70
C GLY A 3 -48.64 -9.96 12.18
N ARG A 4 -48.29 -8.92 12.96
CA ARG A 4 -47.21 -7.97 12.66
C ARG A 4 -45.86 -8.69 12.60
N GLY A 5 -45.16 -8.61 11.47
CA GLY A 5 -43.77 -9.05 11.37
C GLY A 5 -42.85 -8.08 12.10
N TYR A 6 -42.01 -8.59 12.98
CA TYR A 6 -40.98 -7.82 13.69
C TYR A 6 -39.73 -7.73 12.82
N LEU A 7 -39.20 -6.52 12.64
CA LEU A 7 -37.83 -6.32 12.15
C LEU A 7 -36.87 -6.57 13.32
N LEU A 8 -36.11 -7.66 13.23
CA LEU A 8 -34.97 -7.89 14.11
C LEU A 8 -33.82 -6.98 13.64
N LYS A 9 -33.64 -5.83 14.29
CA LYS A 9 -32.38 -5.10 14.21
C LYS A 9 -31.40 -5.77 15.16
N VAL A 10 -30.46 -6.53 14.62
CA VAL A 10 -29.30 -6.99 15.37
C VAL A 10 -28.50 -5.75 15.74
N ALA A 11 -28.53 -5.38 17.02
CA ALA A 11 -27.67 -4.36 17.57
C ALA A 11 -26.28 -4.96 17.74
N ILE A 12 -25.28 -4.38 17.07
CA ILE A 12 -23.88 -4.62 17.40
C ILE A 12 -23.59 -3.73 18.61
N ALA A 13 -23.24 -4.33 19.74
CA ALA A 13 -22.97 -3.64 20.98
C ALA A 13 -21.84 -2.62 20.80
N GLN A 14 -22.13 -1.34 21.06
CA GLN A 14 -21.10 -0.34 21.35
C GLN A 14 -20.79 -0.43 22.84
N SER A 15 -19.53 -0.64 23.16
CA SER A 15 -19.00 -0.61 24.52
C SER A 15 -19.14 0.81 25.09
N PHE A 16 -19.98 1.00 26.10
CA PHE A 16 -19.97 2.22 26.90
C PHE A 16 -19.09 1.97 28.13
N ALA A 17 -17.92 2.60 28.18
CA ALA A 17 -17.18 2.74 29.43
C ALA A 17 -17.89 3.78 30.30
N TYR A 18 -18.17 3.42 31.55
CA TYR A 18 -18.70 4.32 32.56
C TYR A 18 -17.50 5.01 33.23
N ASP A 19 -17.23 6.28 32.86
CA ASP A 19 -16.33 7.11 33.66
C ASP A 19 -17.07 7.64 34.89
N THR A 20 -16.40 7.53 36.03
CA THR A 20 -16.83 8.01 37.34
C THR A 20 -17.10 9.53 37.34
N PRO A 21 -17.98 10.03 38.23
CA PRO A 21 -18.48 11.41 38.14
C PRO A 21 -17.45 12.41 38.70
N LEU A 22 -17.02 13.36 37.87
CA LEU A 22 -16.39 14.61 38.33
C LEU A 22 -17.46 15.60 38.83
N PRO A 23 -17.19 16.37 39.90
CA PRO A 23 -18.19 17.18 40.57
C PRO A 23 -18.56 18.47 39.80
N ALA A 24 -19.72 19.01 40.15
CA ALA A 24 -20.43 20.12 39.55
C ALA A 24 -19.55 21.33 39.14
N MET A 25 -19.72 21.78 37.88
CA MET A 25 -19.24 23.08 37.41
C MET A 25 -20.17 24.19 37.91
N ALA A 26 -19.60 25.13 38.65
CA ALA A 26 -20.12 26.48 38.79
C ALA A 26 -19.72 27.34 37.58
N SER A 27 -20.56 28.32 37.28
CA SER A 27 -20.62 29.20 36.10
C SER A 27 -19.42 30.10 35.83
N MET A 28 -19.42 30.68 34.61
CA MET A 28 -18.62 31.81 34.04
C MET A 28 -17.43 31.31 33.20
N ASP A 29 -17.10 31.83 32.01
CA ASP A 29 -17.34 33.13 31.35
C ASP A 29 -17.11 32.94 29.82
N PHE A 30 -17.79 33.71 28.96
CA PHE A 30 -17.59 33.69 27.50
C PHE A 30 -16.52 34.72 27.11
N GLY A 31 -15.31 34.27 26.75
CA GLY A 31 -14.27 35.16 26.25
C GLY A 31 -13.09 34.45 25.59
N ASN A 32 -13.09 34.47 24.26
CA ASN A 32 -11.95 34.60 23.33
C ASN A 32 -10.69 33.70 23.48
N ALA A 33 -10.52 32.72 22.57
CA ALA A 33 -9.28 32.35 21.83
C ALA A 33 -9.49 31.01 21.05
N PRO A 34 -8.53 30.56 20.22
CA PRO A 34 -8.31 30.86 18.81
C PRO A 34 -8.80 29.74 17.85
N SER A 35 -8.84 30.03 16.56
CA SER A 35 -9.17 29.09 15.49
C SER A 35 -8.11 27.98 15.36
N GLU A 36 -8.45 26.77 15.78
CA GLU A 36 -7.76 25.53 15.40
C GLU A 36 -8.08 25.19 13.92
N PRO A 37 -7.11 24.76 13.10
CA PRO A 37 -7.37 24.33 11.74
C PRO A 37 -8.09 22.97 11.77
N ARG A 38 -9.34 22.96 11.29
CA ARG A 38 -10.06 21.72 10.97
C ARG A 38 -9.40 21.09 9.75
N SER A 39 -8.53 20.10 9.97
CA SER A 39 -8.15 19.12 8.96
C SER A 39 -9.41 18.37 8.52
N SER A 40 -10.05 18.89 7.48
CA SER A 40 -11.15 18.24 6.80
C SER A 40 -10.54 17.33 5.74
N PHE A 41 -10.40 16.05 6.09
CA PHE A 41 -10.13 15.00 5.13
C PHE A 41 -11.38 14.84 4.26
N SER A 42 -11.41 15.53 3.13
CA SER A 42 -12.49 15.41 2.15
C SER A 42 -12.27 14.14 1.34
N LEU A 43 -13.06 13.10 1.64
CA LEU A 43 -13.20 11.95 0.75
C LEU A 43 -13.87 12.43 -0.54
N VAL A 44 -13.07 12.64 -1.59
CA VAL A 44 -13.61 12.84 -2.95
C VAL A 44 -13.86 11.46 -3.54
N ALA A 45 -15.08 10.95 -3.37
CA ALA A 45 -15.62 9.96 -4.28
C ALA A 45 -16.08 10.72 -5.55
N SER A 46 -15.30 10.67 -6.63
CA SER A 46 -15.75 11.15 -7.94
C SER A 46 -15.81 9.99 -8.92
N GLY A 47 -17.02 9.46 -9.12
CA GLY A 47 -17.35 8.78 -10.37
C GLY A 47 -17.36 9.80 -11.49
N SER A 48 -16.47 9.63 -12.46
CA SER A 48 -16.63 10.13 -13.82
C SER A 48 -15.69 9.35 -14.72
N GLU A 49 -16.26 8.69 -15.74
CA GLU A 49 -15.51 8.14 -16.87
C GLU A 49 -14.63 9.24 -17.47
N GLY A 50 -13.33 9.15 -17.20
CA GLY A 50 -12.30 10.05 -17.67
C GLY A 50 -10.98 9.34 -17.44
N THR A 51 -10.19 9.22 -18.51
CA THR A 51 -8.86 8.61 -18.58
C THR A 51 -8.11 8.69 -17.24
N ALA A 52 -7.92 7.55 -16.59
CA ALA A 52 -7.24 7.43 -15.31
C ALA A 52 -5.78 7.89 -15.43
N GLY A 53 -5.53 9.16 -15.17
CA GLY A 53 -4.22 9.63 -14.71
C GLY A 53 -4.12 9.25 -13.24
N SER A 54 -3.31 8.26 -12.92
CA SER A 54 -3.00 7.84 -11.54
C SER A 54 -2.61 9.07 -10.71
N GLY A 55 -3.27 9.31 -9.57
CA GLY A 55 -2.96 10.38 -8.61
C GLY A 55 -1.61 10.25 -7.89
N PHE A 56 -0.65 9.52 -8.47
CA PHE A 56 0.67 9.20 -7.93
C PHE A 56 1.78 9.85 -8.75
N GLY A 57 1.56 11.11 -9.14
CA GLY A 57 2.56 11.93 -9.82
C GLY A 57 3.77 12.23 -8.92
N PRO A 58 4.82 12.85 -9.48
CA PRO A 58 5.98 13.25 -8.69
C PRO A 58 5.56 14.18 -7.54
N PRO A 59 6.16 14.04 -6.36
CA PRO A 59 5.88 14.93 -5.24
C PRO A 59 6.30 16.37 -5.58
N GLU A 60 5.54 17.34 -5.09
CA GLU A 60 5.84 18.78 -5.19
C GLU A 60 6.84 19.21 -4.11
N TRP A 61 8.00 18.54 -4.03
CA TRP A 61 9.05 18.92 -3.09
C TRP A 61 9.70 20.24 -3.51
N GLU A 62 9.78 21.18 -2.56
CA GLU A 62 10.39 22.48 -2.78
C GLU A 62 11.57 22.70 -1.84
N SER A 63 12.64 23.29 -2.37
CA SER A 63 13.76 23.70 -1.52
C SER A 63 13.35 24.89 -0.65
N PRO A 64 13.78 24.94 0.62
CA PRO A 64 13.43 26.02 1.51
C PRO A 64 14.13 27.33 1.10
N VAL A 65 13.55 28.45 1.50
CA VAL A 65 14.13 29.80 1.32
C VAL A 65 14.61 30.36 2.66
N GLY A 66 15.64 31.21 2.62
CA GLY A 66 16.09 31.98 3.79
C GLY A 66 16.87 31.21 4.86
N LYS A 67 17.35 30.00 4.56
CA LYS A 67 18.23 29.23 5.46
C LYS A 67 19.65 29.80 5.47
N GLU A 68 20.32 29.73 6.60
CA GLU A 68 21.64 30.37 6.81
C GLU A 68 22.82 29.58 6.23
N HIS A 69 22.70 28.26 6.14
CA HIS A 69 23.77 27.35 5.77
C HIS A 69 23.34 26.33 4.74
N SER A 70 24.31 25.87 3.96
CA SER A 70 24.12 24.83 2.93
C SER A 70 25.16 23.72 3.03
N MET A 71 24.79 22.53 2.59
CA MET A 71 25.67 21.37 2.40
C MET A 71 25.42 20.80 1.00
N THR A 72 26.48 20.37 0.30
CA THR A 72 26.35 19.72 -1.02
C THR A 72 26.47 18.21 -0.87
N ILE A 73 25.57 17.47 -1.51
CA ILE A 73 25.57 16.01 -1.49
C ILE A 73 25.56 15.50 -2.93
N TYR A 74 26.55 14.69 -3.27
CA TYR A 74 26.55 13.89 -4.49
C TYR A 74 26.02 12.51 -4.13
N ALA A 75 24.72 12.31 -4.33
CA ALA A 75 24.02 11.11 -3.90
C ALA A 75 23.83 10.11 -5.04
N ALA A 76 23.88 8.85 -4.63
CA ALA A 76 23.81 7.69 -5.45
C ALA A 76 22.67 6.82 -4.90
N VAL A 77 21.56 6.61 -5.62
CA VAL A 77 20.42 5.86 -5.06
C VAL A 77 20.34 4.44 -5.58
N GLU A 78 20.17 3.48 -4.69
CA GLU A 78 19.92 2.07 -5.00
C GLU A 78 18.62 1.57 -4.34
N ILE A 79 17.85 0.76 -5.06
CA ILE A 79 16.64 0.09 -4.58
C ILE A 79 16.84 -1.41 -4.76
N GLY A 80 16.78 -2.19 -3.69
CA GLY A 80 17.00 -3.64 -3.77
C GLY A 80 18.37 -4.04 -4.35
N GLY A 81 19.39 -3.19 -4.17
CA GLY A 81 20.74 -3.38 -4.73
C GLY A 81 20.87 -3.06 -6.21
N GLN A 82 19.84 -2.48 -6.84
CA GLN A 82 19.89 -1.98 -8.21
C GLN A 82 19.88 -0.46 -8.23
N ARG A 83 20.65 0.12 -9.15
CA ARG A 83 20.75 1.57 -9.31
C ARG A 83 19.42 2.15 -9.78
N LEU A 84 18.91 3.19 -9.11
CA LEU A 84 17.76 3.93 -9.61
C LEU A 84 18.22 4.89 -10.71
N GLU A 85 17.86 4.58 -11.94
CA GLU A 85 18.26 5.34 -13.12
C GLU A 85 17.08 5.93 -13.89
N ASP A 86 15.86 5.80 -13.41
CA ASP A 86 14.67 6.24 -14.15
C ASP A 86 14.64 7.75 -14.37
N ALA A 87 14.25 8.15 -15.59
CA ALA A 87 14.00 9.55 -15.88
C ALA A 87 12.79 10.04 -15.05
N GLY A 88 12.91 11.21 -14.44
CA GLY A 88 11.87 11.75 -13.54
C GLY A 88 12.01 11.32 -12.09
N ALA A 89 13.02 10.52 -11.74
CA ALA A 89 13.35 10.29 -10.34
C ALA A 89 13.81 11.60 -9.66
N LEU A 90 13.28 11.83 -8.46
CA LEU A 90 13.54 13.01 -7.64
C LEU A 90 14.11 12.57 -6.29
N LEU A 91 15.04 13.35 -5.76
CA LEU A 91 15.60 13.19 -4.43
C LEU A 91 15.16 14.38 -3.57
N SER A 92 14.71 14.11 -2.36
CA SER A 92 14.54 15.10 -1.28
C SER A 92 15.49 14.77 -0.15
N ILE A 93 15.81 15.80 0.63
CA ILE A 93 16.38 15.66 1.95
C ILE A 93 15.54 16.48 2.90
N ASP A 94 15.17 15.90 4.04
CA ASP A 94 14.29 16.50 5.03
C ASP A 94 15.08 16.74 6.33
N GLU A 95 14.82 17.89 6.95
CA GLU A 95 15.28 18.26 8.28
C GLU A 95 14.05 18.38 9.19
N ALA A 96 13.99 17.64 10.29
CA ALA A 96 12.84 17.65 11.21
C ALA A 96 11.47 17.47 10.52
N GLY A 97 11.41 16.64 9.48
CA GLY A 97 10.20 16.32 8.71
C GLY A 97 9.79 17.36 7.67
N LEU A 98 10.59 18.40 7.44
CA LEU A 98 10.37 19.41 6.40
C LEU A 98 11.45 19.30 5.32
N THR A 99 11.06 19.46 4.06
CA THR A 99 12.00 19.46 2.94
C THR A 99 13.07 20.55 3.13
N ALA A 100 14.31 20.12 3.19
CA ALA A 100 15.52 20.91 3.33
C ALA A 100 16.29 21.06 1.99
N GLY A 101 15.89 20.33 0.96
CA GLY A 101 16.43 20.45 -0.39
C GLY A 101 15.87 19.39 -1.33
N THR A 102 15.93 19.66 -2.63
CA THR A 102 15.54 18.68 -3.65
C THR A 102 16.51 18.68 -4.84
N ALA A 103 16.59 17.56 -5.55
CA ALA A 103 17.37 17.41 -6.77
C ALA A 103 16.71 16.43 -7.75
N SER A 104 16.82 16.72 -9.04
CA SER A 104 16.49 15.76 -10.09
C SER A 104 17.72 14.89 -10.43
N VAL A 105 17.46 13.68 -10.93
CA VAL A 105 18.52 12.80 -11.43
C VAL A 105 19.29 13.45 -12.58
N MET A 106 20.61 13.32 -12.58
CA MET A 106 21.50 13.81 -13.63
C MET A 106 22.53 12.77 -14.06
N GLN A 107 23.05 12.91 -15.28
CA GLN A 107 24.19 12.12 -15.75
C GLN A 107 25.50 12.73 -15.26
N GLY A 108 26.36 11.93 -14.64
CA GLY A 108 27.73 12.30 -14.29
C GLY A 108 28.76 11.24 -14.69
N PRO A 109 30.05 11.48 -14.35
CA PRO A 109 31.14 10.56 -14.67
C PRO A 109 31.03 9.19 -13.98
N ALA A 110 30.36 9.14 -12.83
CA ALA A 110 30.10 7.91 -12.07
C ALA A 110 28.78 7.21 -12.46
N GLY A 111 28.13 7.61 -13.55
CA GLY A 111 26.79 7.17 -13.92
C GLY A 111 25.71 8.17 -13.51
N LYS A 112 24.46 7.71 -13.35
CA LYS A 112 23.38 8.57 -12.86
C LYS A 112 23.50 8.84 -11.37
N LEU A 113 23.38 10.11 -10.98
CA LEU A 113 23.49 10.57 -9.60
C LEU A 113 22.65 11.83 -9.37
N TYR A 114 22.61 12.30 -8.14
CA TYR A 114 21.94 13.54 -7.75
C TYR A 114 22.97 14.50 -7.15
N GLN A 115 22.99 15.74 -7.63
CA GLN A 115 23.69 16.82 -6.94
C GLN A 115 22.65 17.62 -6.15
N LEU A 116 22.59 17.37 -4.86
CA LEU A 116 21.61 17.93 -3.93
C LEU A 116 22.26 19.00 -3.07
N THR A 117 21.56 20.13 -2.89
CA THR A 117 21.92 21.13 -1.88
C THR A 117 20.94 21.05 -0.73
N ALA A 118 21.42 20.65 0.45
CA ALA A 118 20.66 20.67 1.68
C ALA A 118 20.84 22.02 2.39
N TRP A 119 19.76 22.56 2.94
CA TRP A 119 19.74 23.85 3.60
C TRP A 119 19.30 23.74 5.07
N SER A 120 20.01 24.42 5.97
CA SER A 120 19.71 24.42 7.41
C SER A 120 20.09 25.75 8.07
N ASN A 121 19.55 26.01 9.27
CA ASN A 121 20.03 27.07 10.16
C ASN A 121 21.07 26.55 11.16
N ALA A 122 21.22 25.23 11.29
CA ALA A 122 22.24 24.64 12.13
C ALA A 122 23.60 24.76 11.45
N VAL A 123 24.67 24.98 12.23
CA VAL A 123 26.04 24.90 11.72
C VAL A 123 26.47 23.44 11.54
N SER A 124 26.01 22.54 12.41
CA SER A 124 26.28 21.11 12.33
C SER A 124 25.34 20.27 13.19
N GLY A 125 25.35 18.95 12.97
CA GLY A 125 24.78 17.95 13.88
C GLY A 125 23.26 17.77 13.79
N SER A 126 22.60 18.48 12.88
CA SER A 126 21.18 18.25 12.56
C SER A 126 21.05 16.97 11.74
N GLU A 127 20.13 16.09 12.11
CA GLU A 127 19.85 14.87 11.33
C GLU A 127 19.08 15.22 10.05
N MET A 128 19.53 14.64 8.95
CA MET A 128 18.99 14.84 7.62
C MET A 128 18.57 13.49 7.03
N ILE A 129 17.30 13.35 6.67
CA ILE A 129 16.72 12.12 6.14
C ILE A 129 16.47 12.28 4.65
N LEU A 130 17.05 11.40 3.83
CA LEU A 130 16.84 11.46 2.39
C LEU A 130 15.61 10.62 1.99
N LYS A 131 14.92 11.09 0.95
CA LYS A 131 13.80 10.38 0.32
C LYS A 131 13.93 10.39 -1.18
N VAL A 132 13.54 9.32 -1.85
CA VAL A 132 13.51 9.26 -3.31
C VAL A 132 12.11 9.00 -3.83
N TYR A 133 11.75 9.67 -4.92
CA TYR A 133 10.59 9.32 -5.73
C TYR A 133 11.02 8.35 -6.84
N ASP A 134 10.44 7.15 -6.81
CA ASP A 134 10.53 6.09 -7.82
C ASP A 134 9.40 6.30 -8.85
N PRO A 135 9.70 6.86 -10.04
CA PRO A 135 8.68 7.19 -11.03
C PRO A 135 8.07 5.94 -11.69
N SER A 136 8.75 4.79 -11.64
CA SER A 136 8.27 3.54 -12.25
C SER A 136 7.04 3.00 -11.51
N ASN A 137 6.96 3.26 -10.20
CA ASN A 137 5.85 2.85 -9.34
C ASN A 137 5.04 4.01 -8.77
N GLY A 138 5.52 5.25 -8.92
CA GLY A 138 4.91 6.44 -8.31
C GLY A 138 5.05 6.48 -6.78
N ILE A 139 6.14 5.91 -6.23
CA ILE A 139 6.32 5.68 -4.79
C ILE A 139 7.43 6.57 -4.23
N VAL A 140 7.19 7.19 -3.08
CA VAL A 140 8.23 7.85 -2.27
C VAL A 140 8.80 6.86 -1.25
N ARG A 141 10.13 6.81 -1.13
CA ARG A 141 10.85 5.87 -0.27
C ARG A 141 11.85 6.60 0.59
N ASP A 142 11.87 6.28 1.88
CA ASP A 142 12.94 6.72 2.77
C ASP A 142 14.24 5.99 2.43
N LEU A 143 15.35 6.73 2.53
CA LEU A 143 16.69 6.23 2.24
C LEU A 143 17.51 6.10 3.52
N SER A 144 18.45 5.16 3.49
CA SER A 144 19.47 4.98 4.53
C SER A 144 20.88 5.02 3.94
N PRO A 145 21.90 5.45 4.71
CA PRO A 145 21.80 6.04 6.05
C PRO A 145 21.23 7.47 6.05
N SER A 146 20.83 7.98 7.21
CA SER A 146 20.66 9.44 7.41
C SER A 146 22.02 10.14 7.43
N LEU A 147 22.03 11.45 7.23
CA LEU A 147 23.23 12.28 7.30
C LEU A 147 23.19 13.20 8.52
N ASN A 148 24.36 13.59 9.00
CA ASN A 148 24.50 14.72 9.91
C ASN A 148 24.88 15.95 9.10
N PHE A 149 24.11 17.03 9.23
CA PHE A 149 24.39 18.28 8.56
C PHE A 149 25.73 18.87 9.01
N SER A 150 26.44 19.50 8.07
CA SER A 150 27.62 20.32 8.33
C SER A 150 27.64 21.50 7.35
N ALA A 151 27.68 22.73 7.87
CA ALA A 151 27.69 23.94 7.08
C ALA A 151 28.91 23.98 6.15
N ASN A 152 28.67 24.24 4.86
CA ASN A 152 29.64 24.16 3.77
C ASN A 152 30.24 22.76 3.55
N GLY A 153 29.66 21.73 4.16
CA GLY A 153 30.06 20.34 4.01
C GLY A 153 29.81 19.83 2.59
N ILE A 154 30.57 18.81 2.23
CA ILE A 154 30.39 18.05 0.99
C ILE A 154 30.31 16.58 1.36
N GLU A 155 29.22 15.91 0.97
CA GLU A 155 29.06 14.46 1.08
C GLU A 155 29.16 13.81 -0.30
N GLY A 156 30.04 12.82 -0.41
CA GLY A 156 30.37 12.19 -1.69
C GLY A 156 31.08 13.12 -2.69
N MET A 157 31.26 12.63 -3.91
CA MET A 157 31.87 13.38 -5.02
C MET A 157 31.17 13.05 -6.35
N ILE A 158 31.27 13.93 -7.35
CA ILE A 158 30.68 13.67 -8.68
C ILE A 158 31.25 12.41 -9.37
N VAL A 159 32.50 12.04 -9.05
CA VAL A 159 33.19 10.83 -9.55
C VAL A 159 33.07 9.62 -8.61
N ASN A 160 32.61 9.84 -7.37
CA ASN A 160 32.40 8.80 -6.36
C ASN A 160 31.30 9.24 -5.39
N PRO A 161 30.02 9.16 -5.81
CA PRO A 161 28.90 9.66 -5.03
C PRO A 161 28.66 8.78 -3.79
N ALA A 162 28.12 9.38 -2.72
CA ALA A 162 27.71 8.67 -1.52
C ALA A 162 26.46 7.83 -1.82
N VAL A 163 26.50 6.54 -1.47
CA VAL A 163 25.42 5.60 -1.79
C VAL A 163 24.38 5.59 -0.67
N PHE A 164 23.13 5.74 -1.08
CA PHE A 164 21.93 5.68 -0.26
C PHE A 164 21.01 4.59 -0.79
N ILE A 165 20.45 3.81 0.11
CA ILE A 165 19.68 2.62 -0.24
C ILE A 165 18.23 2.74 0.25
N ALA A 166 17.29 2.30 -0.59
CA ALA A 166 15.92 1.98 -0.23
C ALA A 166 15.72 0.46 -0.24
N ARG A 167 14.81 -0.02 0.62
CA ARG A 167 14.35 -1.42 0.52
C ARG A 167 13.56 -1.63 -0.77
N ALA A 168 13.67 -2.84 -1.32
CA ALA A 168 12.69 -3.32 -2.29
C ALA A 168 11.33 -3.48 -1.59
N LEU A 169 10.25 -3.26 -2.35
CA LEU A 169 8.90 -3.62 -1.89
C LEU A 169 8.51 -4.97 -2.45
N ASP A 170 7.63 -5.64 -1.73
CA ASP A 170 6.90 -6.78 -2.23
C ASP A 170 5.82 -6.32 -3.23
N ASN A 171 5.36 -7.22 -4.08
CA ASN A 171 4.43 -6.89 -5.15
C ASN A 171 3.06 -6.44 -4.60
N ILE A 172 2.63 -6.99 -3.47
CA ILE A 172 1.41 -6.60 -2.76
C ILE A 172 1.50 -5.20 -2.17
N GLU A 173 2.68 -4.78 -1.71
CA GLU A 173 2.89 -3.41 -1.22
C GLU A 173 2.78 -2.39 -2.36
N VAL A 174 3.34 -2.71 -3.54
CA VAL A 174 3.18 -1.89 -4.76
C VAL A 174 1.71 -1.87 -5.20
N TRP A 175 1.01 -3.00 -5.11
CA TRP A 175 -0.41 -3.08 -5.42
C TRP A 175 -1.26 -2.25 -4.44
N ARG A 176 -0.98 -2.29 -3.14
CA ARG A 176 -1.67 -1.44 -2.16
C ARG A 176 -1.41 0.04 -2.42
N HIS A 177 -0.18 0.41 -2.74
CA HIS A 177 0.13 1.79 -3.10
C HIS A 177 -0.69 2.26 -4.30
N ARG A 178 -0.77 1.44 -5.34
CA ARG A 178 -1.53 1.76 -6.55
C ARG A 178 -3.03 1.89 -6.30
N ASN A 179 -3.60 1.09 -5.40
CA ASN A 179 -5.04 1.04 -5.18
C ASN A 179 -5.51 1.95 -4.03
N PHE A 180 -4.67 2.20 -3.03
CA PHE A 180 -5.02 2.89 -1.79
C PHE A 180 -4.08 4.04 -1.41
N GLY A 181 -2.98 4.23 -2.14
CA GLY A 181 -2.00 5.28 -1.89
C GLY A 181 -1.10 5.06 -0.67
N SER A 182 -1.09 3.84 -0.13
CA SER A 182 -0.23 3.42 0.97
C SER A 182 0.31 2.03 0.70
N ILE A 183 1.57 1.77 1.08
CA ILE A 183 2.18 0.43 1.03
C ILE A 183 1.77 -0.42 2.25
N GLU A 184 1.25 0.21 3.29
CA GLU A 184 0.99 -0.39 4.59
C GLU A 184 -0.23 -1.33 4.57
N ASN A 185 -0.14 -2.44 5.30
CA ASN A 185 -1.25 -3.36 5.54
C ASN A 185 -2.19 -2.82 6.62
N LEU A 186 -2.89 -1.71 6.33
CA LEU A 186 -3.70 -0.95 7.28
C LEU A 186 -4.90 -0.27 6.60
N GLY A 187 -5.95 0.00 7.38
CA GLY A 187 -7.14 0.70 6.90
C GLY A 187 -7.81 -0.02 5.73
N LEU A 188 -8.07 0.72 4.63
CA LEU A 188 -8.62 0.16 3.40
C LEU A 188 -7.64 -0.77 2.68
N GLY A 189 -6.33 -0.67 2.93
CA GLY A 189 -5.32 -1.55 2.34
C GLY A 189 -5.10 -2.87 3.09
N LEU A 190 -5.87 -3.15 4.15
CA LEU A 190 -5.72 -4.38 4.93
C LEU A 190 -5.96 -5.62 4.07
N ASP A 191 -5.13 -6.66 4.22
CA ASP A 191 -5.29 -7.93 3.51
C ASP A 191 -6.69 -8.55 3.67
N THR A 192 -7.26 -8.40 4.88
CA THR A 192 -8.59 -8.91 5.25
C THR A 192 -9.71 -7.88 5.09
N ALA A 193 -9.43 -6.69 4.53
CA ALA A 193 -10.48 -5.71 4.27
C ALA A 193 -11.24 -6.07 2.99
N ASP A 194 -12.54 -5.81 3.02
CA ASP A 194 -13.47 -5.81 1.89
C ASP A 194 -13.78 -4.33 1.60
N SER A 195 -12.90 -3.70 0.82
CA SER A 195 -12.82 -2.24 0.71
C SER A 195 -14.00 -1.63 -0.05
N ASP A 196 -14.56 -2.39 -1.00
CA ASP A 196 -15.66 -1.99 -1.85
C ASP A 196 -16.99 -2.70 -1.53
N GLY A 197 -16.99 -3.66 -0.60
CA GLY A 197 -18.18 -4.23 0.02
C GLY A 197 -18.85 -5.33 -0.80
N ASP A 198 -18.12 -6.03 -1.67
CA ASP A 198 -18.64 -7.16 -2.44
C ASP A 198 -18.48 -8.54 -1.76
N GLY A 199 -17.78 -8.57 -0.62
CA GLY A 199 -17.50 -9.77 0.15
C GLY A 199 -16.23 -10.51 -0.24
N VAL A 200 -15.37 -9.93 -1.08
CA VAL A 200 -14.04 -10.43 -1.43
C VAL A 200 -13.00 -9.60 -0.68
N GLU A 201 -12.07 -10.27 0.01
CA GLU A 201 -11.00 -9.56 0.72
C GLU A 201 -9.87 -9.13 -0.23
N ASN A 202 -9.23 -8.01 0.06
CA ASN A 202 -8.15 -7.42 -0.75
C ASN A 202 -7.04 -8.43 -1.12
N LEU A 203 -6.69 -9.35 -0.22
CA LEU A 203 -5.66 -10.36 -0.49
C LEU A 203 -6.09 -11.33 -1.59
N LEU A 204 -7.36 -11.74 -1.57
CA LEU A 204 -7.94 -12.58 -2.61
C LEU A 204 -8.06 -11.82 -3.93
N GLU A 205 -8.42 -10.54 -3.88
CA GLU A 205 -8.46 -9.69 -5.07
C GLU A 205 -7.09 -9.48 -5.71
N TYR A 206 -6.07 -9.20 -4.89
CA TYR A 206 -4.69 -9.10 -5.33
C TYR A 206 -4.24 -10.38 -6.05
N PHE A 207 -4.53 -11.54 -5.46
CA PHE A 207 -4.19 -12.84 -6.04
C PHE A 207 -4.97 -13.16 -7.32
N THR A 208 -6.22 -12.70 -7.44
CA THR A 208 -7.10 -13.02 -8.57
C THR A 208 -7.18 -11.92 -9.64
N ALA A 209 -6.34 -10.88 -9.50
CA ALA A 209 -6.29 -9.70 -10.39
C ALA A 209 -7.62 -8.92 -10.46
N MET A 210 -8.36 -8.87 -9.35
CA MET A 210 -9.57 -8.05 -9.22
C MET A 210 -9.23 -6.60 -8.86
N ASN A 211 -10.24 -5.72 -8.90
CA ASN A 211 -10.08 -4.31 -8.58
C ASN A 211 -10.73 -4.02 -7.22
N PRO A 212 -9.93 -3.71 -6.19
CA PRO A 212 -10.41 -3.57 -4.81
C PRO A 212 -11.20 -2.29 -4.52
N ASN A 213 -11.45 -1.50 -5.56
CA ASN A 213 -12.24 -0.28 -5.50
C ASN A 213 -13.54 -0.40 -6.29
N LYS A 214 -13.90 -1.61 -6.73
CA LYS A 214 -15.02 -1.85 -7.62
C LYS A 214 -15.73 -3.13 -7.24
N SER A 215 -16.80 -2.95 -6.46
CA SER A 215 -17.72 -4.00 -6.01
C SER A 215 -18.09 -4.97 -7.14
N ASP A 216 -17.36 -6.07 -7.24
CA ASP A 216 -17.52 -7.14 -8.20
C ASP A 216 -17.16 -8.51 -7.63
N ARG A 217 -17.90 -9.53 -8.06
CA ARG A 217 -17.71 -10.86 -7.47
C ARG A 217 -16.59 -11.58 -8.18
N MET A 218 -15.78 -12.32 -7.41
CA MET A 218 -14.78 -13.22 -7.96
C MET A 218 -15.43 -14.16 -8.99
N ALA A 219 -14.99 -14.03 -10.25
CA ALA A 219 -15.43 -14.89 -11.33
C ALA A 219 -14.77 -16.27 -11.15
N SER A 220 -15.50 -17.19 -10.54
CA SER A 220 -15.10 -18.60 -10.42
C SER A 220 -16.15 -19.51 -11.02
N LEU A 221 -15.69 -20.56 -11.71
CA LEU A 221 -16.58 -21.61 -12.22
C LEU A 221 -16.37 -22.87 -11.39
N CYS A 222 -17.42 -23.34 -10.75
CA CYS A 222 -17.43 -24.62 -10.04
C CYS A 222 -18.46 -25.55 -10.68
N LYS A 223 -18.02 -26.70 -11.20
CA LYS A 223 -18.91 -27.68 -11.82
C LYS A 223 -18.47 -29.12 -11.52
N ARG A 224 -19.43 -30.02 -11.36
CA ARG A 224 -19.15 -31.46 -11.23
C ARG A 224 -18.89 -32.09 -12.61
N VAL A 225 -17.81 -32.84 -12.74
CA VAL A 225 -17.44 -33.63 -13.93
C VAL A 225 -17.11 -35.05 -13.49
N GLY A 226 -18.07 -35.97 -13.66
CA GLY A 226 -17.91 -37.36 -13.24
C GLY A 226 -17.70 -37.51 -11.73
N ALA A 227 -16.53 -38.05 -11.37
CA ALA A 227 -16.09 -38.25 -9.99
C ALA A 227 -15.34 -37.03 -9.40
N ASN A 228 -15.24 -35.93 -10.14
CA ASN A 228 -14.52 -34.73 -9.72
C ASN A 228 -15.41 -33.48 -9.76
N ILE A 229 -14.94 -32.44 -9.09
CA ILE A 229 -15.37 -31.05 -9.19
C ILE A 229 -14.24 -30.31 -9.92
N GLU A 230 -14.55 -29.66 -11.03
CA GLU A 230 -13.66 -28.69 -11.67
C GLU A 230 -13.96 -27.31 -11.05
N PHE A 231 -12.95 -26.75 -10.38
CA PHE A 231 -12.97 -25.38 -9.85
C PHE A 231 -11.97 -24.53 -10.66
N ILE A 232 -12.48 -23.50 -11.35
CA ILE A 232 -11.68 -22.63 -12.20
C ILE A 232 -11.62 -21.24 -11.58
N TYR A 233 -10.41 -20.71 -11.46
CA TYR A 233 -10.15 -19.39 -10.90
C TYR A 233 -9.04 -18.66 -11.68
N THR A 234 -9.01 -17.34 -11.59
CA THR A 234 -7.94 -16.49 -12.14
C THR A 234 -6.79 -16.39 -11.17
N ARG A 235 -5.55 -16.50 -11.65
CA ARG A 235 -4.33 -16.21 -10.91
C ARG A 235 -3.61 -15.02 -11.55
N ASN A 236 -3.32 -14.00 -10.76
CA ASN A 236 -2.41 -12.92 -11.09
C ASN A 236 -0.97 -13.44 -11.06
N LYS A 237 -0.23 -13.35 -12.18
CA LYS A 237 1.16 -13.83 -12.23
C LYS A 237 2.13 -12.94 -11.46
N SER A 238 1.76 -11.68 -11.21
CA SER A 238 2.55 -10.77 -10.38
C SER A 238 2.40 -11.06 -8.89
N ALA A 239 1.38 -11.82 -8.47
CA ALA A 239 1.17 -12.19 -7.06
C ALA A 239 2.10 -13.34 -6.62
N THR A 240 3.41 -13.10 -6.69
CA THR A 240 4.46 -14.10 -6.39
C THR A 240 4.86 -14.16 -4.92
N ASP A 241 4.36 -13.22 -4.13
CA ASP A 241 4.61 -12.99 -2.71
C ASP A 241 3.47 -13.52 -1.81
N VAL A 242 2.53 -14.26 -2.38
CA VAL A 242 1.43 -14.91 -1.65
C VAL A 242 1.33 -16.38 -2.04
N THR A 243 0.78 -17.19 -1.15
CA THR A 243 0.50 -18.61 -1.40
C THR A 243 -1.00 -18.81 -1.51
N ALA A 244 -1.44 -19.60 -2.50
CA ALA A 244 -2.83 -19.97 -2.66
C ALA A 244 -2.99 -21.50 -2.64
N THR A 245 -4.04 -21.95 -1.96
CA THR A 245 -4.38 -23.36 -1.82
C THR A 245 -5.87 -23.52 -2.08
N VAL A 246 -6.23 -24.39 -3.02
CA VAL A 246 -7.62 -24.85 -3.14
C VAL A 246 -7.87 -25.92 -2.08
N GLU A 247 -8.85 -25.67 -1.21
CA GLU A 247 -9.26 -26.62 -0.19
C GLU A 247 -10.74 -26.97 -0.35
N TRP A 248 -11.11 -28.14 0.17
CA TRP A 248 -12.48 -28.61 0.22
C TRP A 248 -12.88 -29.03 1.62
N SER A 249 -14.19 -29.00 1.88
CA SER A 249 -14.80 -29.41 3.15
C SER A 249 -16.15 -30.07 2.87
N ASP A 250 -16.53 -31.09 3.65
CA ASP A 250 -17.85 -31.74 3.53
C ASP A 250 -18.88 -31.14 4.50
N THR A 251 -18.42 -30.35 5.49
CA THR A 251 -19.28 -29.77 6.54
C THR A 251 -19.36 -28.24 6.55
N LEU A 252 -18.45 -27.55 5.84
CA LEU A 252 -18.20 -26.11 5.97
C LEU A 252 -17.74 -25.72 7.40
N GLY A 253 -17.08 -26.65 8.11
CA GLY A 253 -16.56 -26.47 9.46
C GLY A 253 -15.04 -26.55 9.48
N ASP A 254 -14.48 -27.21 10.50
CA ASP A 254 -13.02 -27.35 10.69
C ASP A 254 -12.40 -28.54 9.91
N ASP A 255 -13.06 -29.00 8.85
CA ASP A 255 -12.68 -30.17 8.04
C ASP A 255 -12.10 -29.80 6.66
N TRP A 256 -11.48 -28.63 6.55
CA TRP A 256 -10.81 -28.20 5.31
C TRP A 256 -9.59 -29.05 5.00
N SER A 257 -9.51 -29.52 3.75
CA SER A 257 -8.41 -30.36 3.25
C SER A 257 -8.03 -29.97 1.82
N SER A 258 -6.76 -30.10 1.48
CA SER A 258 -6.23 -29.98 0.11
C SER A 258 -5.84 -31.34 -0.48
N GLU A 259 -6.19 -32.44 0.19
CA GLU A 259 -5.88 -33.79 -0.28
C GLU A 259 -6.53 -34.09 -1.63
N ASP A 260 -5.76 -34.76 -2.49
CA ASP A 260 -6.14 -35.17 -3.85
C ASP A 260 -6.58 -34.02 -4.78
N VAL A 261 -6.25 -32.78 -4.43
CA VAL A 261 -6.44 -31.63 -5.32
C VAL A 261 -5.28 -31.56 -6.30
N THR A 262 -5.58 -31.43 -7.59
CA THR A 262 -4.57 -31.21 -8.64
C THR A 262 -4.90 -29.96 -9.43
N GLU A 263 -3.89 -29.19 -9.82
CA GLU A 263 -4.08 -27.91 -10.51
C GLU A 263 -3.35 -27.87 -11.84
N ASN A 264 -4.00 -27.31 -12.86
CA ASN A 264 -3.43 -27.13 -14.19
C ASN A 264 -3.75 -25.73 -14.73
N VAL A 265 -2.77 -25.10 -15.36
CA VAL A 265 -2.99 -23.87 -16.14
C VAL A 265 -3.75 -24.25 -17.42
N ILE A 266 -4.91 -23.65 -17.66
CA ILE A 266 -5.73 -23.91 -18.85
C ILE A 266 -5.71 -22.75 -19.86
N SER A 267 -5.31 -21.56 -19.42
CA SER A 267 -4.94 -20.43 -20.30
C SER A 267 -3.98 -19.49 -19.58
N ASP A 268 -3.16 -18.78 -20.35
CA ASP A 268 -2.20 -17.75 -19.90
C ASP A 268 -2.18 -16.64 -20.96
N ASP A 269 -2.47 -15.41 -20.56
CA ASP A 269 -2.45 -14.24 -21.46
C ASP A 269 -1.19 -13.38 -21.30
N GLY A 270 -0.25 -13.81 -20.46
CA GLY A 270 0.96 -13.07 -20.11
C GLY A 270 0.90 -12.45 -18.72
N GLU A 271 -0.27 -11.95 -18.29
CA GLU A 271 -0.49 -11.25 -17.01
C GLU A 271 -1.25 -12.11 -16.00
N THR A 272 -2.31 -12.78 -16.46
CA THR A 272 -3.14 -13.68 -15.67
C THR A 272 -3.15 -15.10 -16.24
N GLN A 273 -3.48 -16.05 -15.39
CA GLN A 273 -3.70 -17.44 -15.75
C GLN A 273 -5.08 -17.89 -15.31
N GLN A 274 -5.75 -18.69 -16.13
CA GLN A 274 -6.88 -19.47 -15.66
C GLN A 274 -6.34 -20.80 -15.15
N ILE A 275 -6.59 -21.08 -13.87
CA ILE A 275 -6.20 -22.31 -13.22
C ILE A 275 -7.44 -23.19 -13.08
N LYS A 276 -7.33 -24.45 -13.48
CA LYS A 276 -8.32 -25.48 -13.20
C LYS A 276 -7.80 -26.39 -12.09
N ALA A 277 -8.44 -26.31 -10.93
CA ALA A 277 -8.32 -27.29 -9.87
C ALA A 277 -9.30 -28.44 -10.10
N ILE A 278 -8.81 -29.67 -9.96
CA ILE A 278 -9.59 -30.90 -9.96
C ILE A 278 -9.66 -31.37 -8.51
N VAL A 279 -10.86 -31.39 -7.96
CA VAL A 279 -11.15 -31.77 -6.58
C VAL A 279 -12.00 -33.04 -6.60
N PRO A 280 -11.72 -34.09 -5.82
CA PRO A 280 -12.59 -35.27 -5.77
C PRO A 280 -13.98 -34.91 -5.24
N ILE A 281 -15.02 -35.61 -5.67
CA ILE A 281 -16.35 -35.45 -5.05
C ILE A 281 -16.34 -35.98 -3.61
N GLY A 282 -17.10 -35.32 -2.74
CA GLY A 282 -17.37 -35.81 -1.39
C GLY A 282 -18.51 -36.81 -1.34
N GLY A 283 -18.89 -37.19 -0.12
CA GLY A 283 -20.04 -38.07 0.12
C GLY A 283 -21.36 -37.42 -0.33
N THR A 284 -22.00 -36.69 0.57
CA THR A 284 -23.33 -36.09 0.29
C THR A 284 -23.25 -34.67 -0.26
N ARG A 285 -22.28 -33.89 0.20
CA ARG A 285 -22.03 -32.50 -0.20
C ARG A 285 -20.53 -32.22 -0.08
N ARG A 286 -20.06 -31.24 -0.85
CA ARG A 286 -18.69 -30.73 -0.77
C ARG A 286 -18.68 -29.25 -1.10
N PHE A 287 -17.97 -28.49 -0.29
CA PHE A 287 -17.69 -27.08 -0.44
C PHE A 287 -16.23 -26.94 -0.89
N VAL A 288 -15.96 -25.95 -1.73
CA VAL A 288 -14.62 -25.68 -2.26
C VAL A 288 -14.36 -24.20 -2.09
N HIS A 289 -13.17 -23.84 -1.65
CA HIS A 289 -12.73 -22.45 -1.61
C HIS A 289 -11.26 -22.33 -2.05
N LEU A 290 -10.87 -21.09 -2.32
CA LEU A 290 -9.50 -20.70 -2.60
C LEU A 290 -9.01 -19.92 -1.38
N LYS A 291 -8.05 -20.47 -0.66
CA LYS A 291 -7.42 -19.82 0.49
C LYS A 291 -6.13 -19.15 0.04
N VAL A 292 -5.99 -17.86 0.30
CA VAL A 292 -4.78 -17.10 0.02
C VAL A 292 -4.15 -16.65 1.34
N THR A 293 -2.83 -16.76 1.45
CA THR A 293 -2.06 -16.33 2.61
C THR A 293 -0.84 -15.54 2.17
N HIS A 294 -0.57 -14.44 2.86
CA HIS A 294 0.59 -13.58 2.70
C HIS A 294 1.55 -13.80 3.88
#